data_AF-A0A9D7VQM5-F1
#
_entry.id   AF-A0A9D7VQM5-F1
#
_cell.length_a   1.000
_cell.length_b   1.000
_cell.length_c   1.000
_cell.angle_alpha   90.00
_cell.angle_beta   90.00
_cell.angle_gamma   90.00
#
_symmetry.space_group_name_H-M   'P 1'
#
loop_
_entity.id
_entity.type
_entity.pdbx_description
1 polymer ?
#
loop_
_entity_poly.entity_id
_entity_poly.type
_entity_poly.pdbx_seq_one_letter_code
_entity_poly.pdbx_strand_id
1 'polypeptide(L)' 'RPLARVVQEHIKKPLADELLFGALTGGGLAVVDVVDGQLKVQVKAPPPKALPGKRQSALPAPQAD' A
#
# COMPACT_ATOMS: atom_id res chain seq x y z
N ARG A 1 1.05 -20.81 -24.11
CA ARG A 1 0.73 -21.32 -22.76
C ARG A 1 -0.47 -20.55 -22.22
N PRO A 2 -1.67 -21.16 -22.15
CA PRO A 2 -2.92 -20.45 -21.84
C PRO A 2 -2.91 -19.78 -20.45
N LEU A 3 -2.31 -20.42 -19.45
CA LEU A 3 -2.27 -19.93 -18.07
C LEU A 3 -1.52 -18.59 -17.91
N ALA A 4 -0.47 -18.37 -18.69
CA ALA A 4 0.28 -17.12 -18.67
C ALA A 4 -0.56 -15.93 -19.14
N ARG A 5 -1.50 -16.17 -20.08
CA ARG A 5 -2.38 -15.14 -20.61
C ARG A 5 -3.43 -14.71 -19.59
N VAL A 6 -4.01 -15.67 -18.87
CA VAL A 6 -4.96 -15.41 -17.78
C VAL A 6 -4.31 -14.55 -16.68
N VAL A 7 -3.10 -14.89 -16.25
CA VAL A 7 -2.35 -14.09 -15.27
C VAL A 7 -2.04 -12.69 -15.81
N GLN A 8 -1.67 -12.57 -17.09
CA GLN A 8 -1.35 -11.29 -17.69
C GLN A 8 -2.57 -10.36 -17.78
N GLU A 9 -3.73 -10.90 -18.15
CA GLU A 9 -4.97 -10.12 -18.33
C GLU A 9 -5.65 -9.76 -17.01
N HIS A 10 -5.74 -10.69 -16.06
CA HIS A 10 -6.50 -10.48 -14.82
C HIS A 10 -5.67 -10.06 -13.61
N ILE A 11 -4.34 -10.22 -13.63
CA ILE A 11 -3.48 -9.88 -12.49
C ILE A 11 -2.53 -8.74 -12.87
N LYS A 12 -1.73 -8.90 -13.94
CA LYS A 12 -0.68 -7.91 -14.26
C LYS A 12 -1.22 -6.57 -14.74
N LYS A 13 -2.23 -6.55 -15.61
CA LYS A 13 -2.85 -5.31 -16.10
C LYS A 13 -3.42 -4.45 -14.96
N PRO A 14 -4.34 -4.96 -14.10
CA PRO A 14 -4.90 -4.14 -13.03
C PRO A 14 -3.85 -3.73 -11.99
N LEU A 15 -2.85 -4.57 -11.72
CA LEU A 15 -1.74 -4.18 -10.85
C LEU A 15 -0.87 -3.09 -11.46
N ALA A 16 -0.64 -3.11 -12.77
CA ALA A 16 0.12 -2.06 -13.45
C ALA A 16 -0.59 -0.71 -13.34
N ASP A 17 -1.91 -0.67 -13.53
CA ASP A 17 -2.70 0.55 -13.38
C ASP A 17 -2.64 1.08 -11.93
N GLU A 18 -2.76 0.20 -10.94
CA GLU A 18 -2.67 0.56 -9.52
C GLU A 18 -1.26 1.02 -9.10
N LEU A 19 -0.21 0.46 -9.70
CA LEU A 19 1.18 0.89 -9.50
C LEU A 19 1.45 2.25 -10.14
N LEU A 20 0.97 2.47 -11.36
CA LEU A 20 1.22 3.69 -12.13
C LEU A 20 0.38 4.87 -11.64
N PHE A 21 -0.89 4.63 -11.27
CA PHE A 21 -1.88 5.69 -11.03
C PHE A 21 -2.71 5.51 -9.76
N GLY A 22 -2.62 4.36 -9.09
CA GLY A 22 -3.50 4.02 -7.98
C GLY A 22 -2.84 4.08 -6.61
N ALA A 23 -3.33 3.24 -5.71
CA ALA A 23 -2.91 3.23 -4.30
C ALA A 23 -1.53 2.58 -4.07
N LEU A 24 -0.91 1.98 -5.11
CA LEU A 24 0.39 1.33 -5.03
C LEU A 24 1.56 2.21 -5.52
N THR A 25 1.31 3.44 -5.99
CA THR A 25 2.37 4.34 -6.47
C THR A 25 3.45 4.61 -5.41
N GLY A 26 3.09 4.58 -4.12
CA GLY A 26 4.02 4.72 -2.98
C GLY A 26 4.55 3.40 -2.40
N GLY A 27 4.36 2.28 -3.09
CA GLY A 27 4.44 0.93 -2.52
C GLY A 27 3.13 0.52 -1.87
N GLY A 28 3.05 -0.67 -1.28
CA GLY A 28 1.82 -1.21 -0.66
C GLY A 28 1.74 -2.73 -0.69
N LEU A 29 0.56 -3.27 -0.41
CA LEU A 29 0.26 -4.70 -0.49
C LEU A 29 -0.88 -4.93 -1.46
N ALA A 30 -0.70 -5.84 -2.42
CA ALA A 30 -1.79 -6.33 -3.26
C ALA A 30 -2.10 -7.79 -2.90
N VAL A 31 -3.38 -8.10 -2.73
CA VAL A 31 -3.89 -9.44 -2.43
C VAL A 31 -4.76 -9.88 -3.60
N VAL A 32 -4.47 -11.06 -4.14
CA VAL A 32 -5.28 -11.68 -5.19
C VAL A 32 -6.12 -12.76 -4.54
N ASP A 33 -7.43 -12.67 -4.70
CA ASP A 33 -8.38 -13.62 -4.14
C ASP A 33 -9.37 -14.09 -5.22
N VAL A 34 -10.05 -15.20 -4.96
CA VAL A 34 -11.09 -15.74 -5.83
C VAL A 34 -12.43 -15.55 -5.15
N VAL A 35 -13.26 -14.67 -5.72
CA VAL A 35 -14.61 -14.40 -5.22
C VAL A 35 -15.59 -14.76 -6.33
N ASP A 36 -16.58 -15.60 -6.03
CA ASP A 36 -17.60 -16.06 -6.98
C ASP A 36 -17.02 -16.68 -8.27
N GLY A 37 -15.85 -17.34 -8.16
CA GLY A 37 -15.14 -17.94 -9.29
C GLY A 37 -14.38 -16.95 -10.18
N GLN A 38 -14.31 -15.67 -9.78
CA GLN A 38 -13.57 -14.62 -10.49
C GLN A 38 -12.34 -14.16 -9.70
N LEU A 39 -11.24 -13.88 -10.40
CA LEU A 39 -10.03 -13.30 -9.81
C LEU A 39 -10.26 -11.83 -9.47
N LYS A 40 -10.17 -11.48 -8.20
CA LYS A 40 -10.29 -10.11 -7.71
C LYS A 40 -8.98 -9.67 -7.07
N VAL A 41 -8.45 -8.53 -7.52
CA VAL A 41 -7.25 -7.92 -6.97
C VAL A 41 -7.67 -6.84 -5.98
N GLN A 42 -7.33 -7.01 -4.71
CA GLN A 42 -7.54 -6.01 -3.66
C GLN A 42 -6.23 -5.32 -3.35
N VAL A 43 -6.26 -4.00 -3.39
CA VAL A 43 -5.11 -3.14 -3.13
C VAL A 43 -5.24 -2.53 -1.74
N LYS A 44 -4.19 -2.66 -0.93
CA LYS A 44 -4.03 -1.94 0.33
C LYS A 44 -2.84 -0.98 0.21
N ALA A 45 -3.16 0.31 0.20
CA ALA A 45 -2.15 1.35 0.33
C ALA A 45 -1.36 1.14 1.64
N PRO A 46 -0.06 1.42 1.65
CA PRO A 46 0.73 1.39 2.87
C PRO A 46 0.16 2.45 3.81
N PRO A 47 0.10 2.17 5.13
CA PRO A 47 -0.32 3.18 6.07
C PRO A 47 0.56 4.43 5.85
N PRO A 48 -0.03 5.64 5.87
CA PRO A 48 0.74 6.86 5.67
C PRO A 48 1.93 6.81 6.62
N LYS A 49 3.14 6.97 6.08
CA LYS A 49 4.36 7.08 6.90
C LYS A 49 4.05 8.11 7.97
N ALA A 50 3.91 7.67 9.22
CA ALA A 50 3.76 8.60 10.33
C ALA A 50 4.94 9.56 10.23
N LEU A 51 4.66 10.84 9.95
CA LEU A 51 5.68 11.86 9.99
C LEU A 51 6.34 11.76 11.37
N PRO A 52 7.67 11.57 11.48
CA PRO A 52 8.33 11.73 12.76
C PRO A 52 8.29 13.22 13.10
N GLY A 53 7.20 13.65 13.75
CA GLY A 53 6.81 15.05 13.76
C GLY A 53 6.10 15.48 15.04
N LYS A 54 6.86 15.47 16.15
CA LYS A 54 6.89 16.45 17.27
C LYS A 54 7.24 15.74 18.57
N ARG A 55 8.53 15.66 18.89
CA ARG A 55 8.92 15.83 20.29
C ARG A 55 8.43 17.22 20.64
N GLN A 56 7.30 17.31 21.35
CA GLN A 56 6.86 18.55 21.94
C GLN A 56 8.01 19.02 22.84
N SER A 57 8.64 20.10 22.40
CA SER A 57 9.38 20.99 23.26
C SER A 57 8.50 21.33 24.45
N ALA A 58 8.98 21.00 25.65
CA ALA A 58 8.84 21.74 26.91
C ALA A 58 8.51 20.81 28.09
N LEU A 59 9.53 20.50 28.89
CA LEU A 59 9.44 20.69 30.34
C LEU A 59 10.73 21.42 30.77
N PRO A 60 10.62 22.47 31.60
CA PRO A 60 11.67 23.45 31.85
C PRO A 60 12.82 22.88 32.69
N ALA A 61 13.98 23.55 32.63
CA ALA A 61 15.13 23.24 33.48
C ALA A 61 14.71 23.18 34.96
N PRO A 62 15.16 22.19 35.73
CA PRO A 62 15.02 22.24 37.18
C PRO A 62 15.77 23.48 37.68
N GLN A 63 15.04 24.38 38.35
CA GLN A 63 15.60 25.57 38.97
C GLN A 63 16.65 25.19 40.00
N ALA A 64 17.68 26.04 40.07
CA ALA A 64 18.81 25.92 40.98
C ALA A 64 18.37 25.94 42.45
N ASP A 65 18.96 25.05 43.23
CA ASP A 65 19.26 25.25 44.65
C ASP A 65 20.69 25.78 44.80
#